data_AF-A0A1V5YF13-F1
#
_entry.id   AF-A0A1V5YF13-F1
#
_cell.length_a   1.000
_cell.length_b   1.000
_cell.length_c   1.000
_cell.angle_alpha   90.00
_cell.angle_beta   90.00
_cell.angle_gamma   90.00
#
_symmetry.space_group_name_H-M   'P 1'
#
loop_
_entity.id
_entity.type
_entity.pdbx_description
1 polymer ?
#
loop_
_entity_poly.entity_id
_entity_poly.type
_entity_poly.pdbx_seq_one_letter_code
_entity_poly.pdbx_strand_id
1 'polypeptide(L)'
;MRLGGISLRRSLLLIAVVLLLLFLWPWPMGSLAQSTPPFVVHLPCVYSPVPTPTPTLIPGDVPVLLSPACGSNVTTVAPELVWLAAGTYWYGVDIATDSSFTQVAARISPRSYLTGPERRTPLLINLQPGVQYYWRVGYEATPGSFVWSLPESFVTGDMGDLPRAPMLVLPESGTTVYSLKPHLTWEQLAGADMYLVTLGVNGNSFTYNILSPYPELNVPFPLLAGRTYAWRVKARNASGWGPDSTVQLLVTAQNAMAD
;
A
#
# COMPACT_ATOMS: atom_id res chain seq x y z
N MET A 1 -60.07 44.26 -71.44
CA MET A 1 -59.77 45.65 -71.07
C MET A 1 -60.44 45.96 -69.74
N ARG A 2 -59.66 46.04 -68.66
CA ARG A 2 -59.84 46.83 -67.42
C ARG A 2 -59.02 46.18 -66.30
N LEU A 3 -57.92 46.85 -65.95
CA LEU A 3 -57.14 46.65 -64.72
C LEU A 3 -57.81 47.40 -63.57
N GLY A 4 -57.75 46.85 -62.35
CA GLY A 4 -57.90 47.63 -61.12
C GLY A 4 -58.46 46.91 -59.89
N GLY A 5 -57.57 46.47 -58.99
CA GLY A 5 -57.73 46.61 -57.53
C GLY A 5 -58.15 45.40 -56.69
N ILE A 6 -57.20 44.71 -56.04
CA ILE A 6 -57.39 43.91 -54.81
C ILE A 6 -56.09 44.00 -53.97
N SER A 7 -56.05 44.88 -52.95
CA SER A 7 -56.18 44.62 -51.50
C SER A 7 -54.94 44.02 -50.80
N LEU A 8 -54.28 44.87 -49.99
CA LEU A 8 -53.32 44.53 -48.95
C LEU A 8 -53.96 43.57 -47.93
N ARG A 9 -53.79 42.26 -48.07
CA ARG A 9 -54.12 41.28 -47.00
C ARG A 9 -53.38 39.92 -47.09
N ARG A 10 -52.28 39.81 -47.84
CA ARG A 10 -51.56 38.54 -48.06
C ARG A 10 -50.12 38.45 -47.53
N SER A 11 -49.52 39.51 -47.00
CA SER A 11 -48.10 39.45 -46.53
C SER A 11 -47.90 39.22 -45.03
N LEU A 12 -48.95 39.16 -44.21
CA LEU A 12 -48.81 38.94 -42.75
C LEU A 12 -49.23 37.54 -42.27
N LEU A 13 -49.82 36.71 -43.14
CA LEU A 13 -50.20 35.34 -42.78
C LEU A 13 -49.09 34.29 -42.99
N LEU A 14 -48.02 34.59 -43.73
CA LEU A 14 -46.93 33.62 -43.98
C LEU A 14 -45.85 33.61 -42.89
N ILE A 15 -45.77 34.62 -42.02
CA ILE A 15 -44.73 34.69 -40.97
C ILE A 15 -45.18 33.99 -39.67
N ALA A 16 -46.48 33.85 -39.43
CA ALA A 16 -47.00 33.22 -38.21
C ALA A 16 -47.07 31.67 -38.27
N VAL A 17 -46.96 31.05 -39.45
CA VAL A 17 -47.11 29.59 -39.62
C VAL A 17 -45.78 28.83 -39.46
N VAL A 18 -44.62 29.50 -39.55
CA VAL A 18 -43.31 28.86 -39.34
C VAL A 18 -42.94 28.77 -37.85
N LEU A 19 -43.52 29.59 -36.98
CA LEU A 19 -43.23 29.57 -35.53
C LEU A 19 -44.12 28.60 -34.72
N LEU A 20 -45.17 28.03 -35.32
CA LEU A 20 -46.08 27.10 -34.63
C LEU A 20 -45.85 25.61 -34.96
N LEU A 21 -44.77 25.29 -35.68
CA LEU A 21 -44.35 23.91 -35.98
C LEU A 21 -43.18 23.42 -35.12
N LEU A 22 -42.75 24.19 -34.11
CA LEU A 22 -41.73 23.80 -33.13
C LEU A 22 -42.28 23.16 -31.85
N PHE A 23 -43.61 22.92 -31.76
CA PHE A 23 -44.26 22.53 -30.49
C PHE A 23 -45.06 21.22 -30.52
N LEU A 24 -44.88 20.36 -31.52
CA LEU A 24 -45.59 19.07 -31.56
C LEU A 24 -44.70 17.92 -32.08
N TRP A 25 -43.76 17.49 -31.25
CA TRP A 25 -43.30 16.08 -31.22
C TRP A 25 -42.79 15.71 -29.82
N PRO A 26 -42.91 14.45 -29.39
CA PRO A 26 -43.05 14.08 -28.01
C PRO A 26 -41.67 13.91 -27.38
N TRP A 27 -41.54 14.39 -26.15
CA TRP A 27 -40.42 14.05 -25.29
C TRP A 27 -40.50 12.56 -24.92
N PRO A 28 -39.46 11.74 -25.15
CA PRO A 28 -39.32 10.50 -24.40
C PRO A 28 -38.88 10.86 -22.98
N MET A 29 -39.67 10.41 -21.99
CA MET A 29 -39.19 10.22 -20.63
C MET A 29 -38.14 9.09 -20.60
N GLY A 30 -37.08 9.28 -19.81
CA GLY A 30 -35.97 8.35 -19.60
C GLY A 30 -34.74 8.78 -20.41
N SER A 31 -33.57 9.03 -19.84
CA SER A 31 -32.91 8.29 -18.78
C SER A 31 -32.34 9.21 -17.69
N LEU A 32 -32.24 8.66 -16.49
CA LEU A 32 -31.39 9.15 -15.41
C LEU A 32 -30.07 9.67 -16.00
N ALA A 33 -29.74 10.93 -15.74
CA ALA A 33 -28.37 11.40 -15.84
C ALA A 33 -27.58 10.65 -14.76
N GLN A 34 -27.15 9.43 -15.07
CA GLN A 34 -26.03 8.83 -14.38
C GLN A 34 -24.87 9.78 -14.65
N SER A 35 -24.50 10.55 -13.64
CA SER A 35 -23.17 11.14 -13.57
C SER A 35 -22.21 9.97 -13.76
N THR A 36 -21.70 9.80 -14.98
CA THR A 36 -20.53 8.96 -15.16
C THR A 36 -19.48 9.55 -14.22
N PRO A 37 -18.99 8.81 -13.21
CA PRO A 37 -17.86 9.29 -12.44
C PRO A 37 -16.76 9.65 -13.44
N PRO A 38 -15.92 10.65 -13.15
CA PRO A 38 -14.81 10.99 -14.05
C PRO A 38 -14.11 9.68 -14.42
N PHE A 39 -14.13 9.35 -15.72
CA PHE A 39 -13.39 8.22 -16.22
C PHE A 39 -11.93 8.58 -15.99
N VAL A 40 -11.37 8.07 -14.90
CA VAL A 40 -9.94 8.08 -14.68
C VAL A 40 -9.40 7.21 -15.80
N VAL A 41 -8.83 7.84 -16.82
CA VAL A 41 -7.94 7.15 -17.74
C VAL A 41 -6.78 6.71 -16.87
N HIS A 42 -6.84 5.48 -16.39
CA HIS A 42 -5.64 4.80 -15.90
C HIS A 42 -4.72 4.78 -17.10
N LEU A 43 -3.72 5.67 -17.13
CA LEU A 43 -2.62 5.46 -18.05
C LEU A 43 -2.05 4.10 -17.65
N PRO A 44 -2.13 3.04 -18.49
CA PRO A 44 -1.23 1.91 -18.29
C PRO A 44 0.19 2.47 -18.29
N CYS A 45 1.17 1.82 -17.66
CA CYS A 45 2.58 2.19 -17.81
C CYS A 45 2.85 2.32 -19.34
N VAL A 46 2.82 3.54 -19.89
CA VAL A 46 2.98 3.73 -21.32
C VAL A 46 4.47 3.62 -21.53
N TYR A 47 4.93 2.49 -22.05
CA TYR A 47 6.16 2.53 -22.81
C TYR A 47 5.91 3.50 -23.96
N SER A 48 6.43 4.73 -23.85
CA SER A 48 6.28 5.74 -24.88
C SER A 48 6.75 5.14 -26.22
N PRO A 49 5.91 5.12 -27.28
CA PRO A 49 6.32 4.59 -28.58
C PRO A 49 7.27 5.53 -29.33
N VAL A 50 7.57 6.70 -28.77
CA VAL A 50 8.67 7.54 -29.27
C VAL A 50 9.95 7.02 -28.62
N PRO A 51 10.96 6.58 -29.39
CA PRO A 51 12.30 6.39 -28.86
C PRO A 51 12.86 7.77 -28.50
N THR A 52 12.46 8.30 -27.35
CA THR A 52 13.35 9.12 -26.53
C THR A 52 14.65 8.31 -26.44
N PRO A 53 15.85 8.89 -26.65
CA PRO A 53 17.07 8.12 -26.49
C PRO A 53 16.98 7.43 -25.14
N THR A 54 16.80 6.11 -25.16
CA THR A 54 16.77 5.30 -23.96
C THR A 54 18.08 5.64 -23.29
N PRO A 55 18.09 6.33 -22.12
CA PRO A 55 19.33 6.46 -21.39
C PRO A 55 19.79 5.02 -21.22
N THR A 56 20.94 4.68 -21.80
CA THR A 56 21.52 3.36 -21.66
C THR A 56 21.73 3.19 -20.16
N LEU A 57 20.77 2.55 -19.49
CA LEU A 57 20.82 2.32 -18.05
C LEU A 57 22.09 1.50 -17.84
N ILE A 58 23.10 2.12 -17.23
CA ILE A 58 24.26 1.39 -16.76
C ILE A 58 23.74 0.49 -15.64
N PRO A 59 23.85 -0.84 -15.75
CA PRO A 59 23.54 -1.72 -14.64
C PRO A 59 24.44 -1.33 -13.45
N GLY A 60 23.88 -0.69 -12.42
CA GLY A 60 24.62 -0.30 -11.21
C GLY A 60 24.19 1.01 -10.52
N ASP A 61 23.48 1.92 -11.20
CA ASP A 61 23.28 3.28 -10.69
C ASP A 61 21.98 3.51 -9.90
N VAL A 62 20.94 2.70 -10.09
CA VAL A 62 19.67 2.79 -9.33
C VAL A 62 19.03 1.41 -9.12
N PRO A 63 18.22 1.23 -8.06
CA PRO A 63 17.57 -0.06 -7.80
C PRO A 63 16.58 -0.42 -8.92
N VAL A 64 16.53 -1.70 -9.31
CA VAL A 64 15.62 -2.18 -10.35
C VAL A 64 14.45 -2.93 -9.71
N LEU A 65 13.23 -2.45 -9.93
CA LEU A 65 12.03 -3.02 -9.32
C LEU A 65 11.63 -4.33 -10.01
N LEU A 66 11.39 -5.39 -9.24
CA LEU A 66 11.05 -6.73 -9.76
C LEU A 66 9.62 -7.17 -9.42
N SER A 67 9.22 -7.04 -8.16
CA SER A 67 7.89 -7.43 -7.69
C SER A 67 7.38 -6.45 -6.64
N PRO A 68 6.10 -6.03 -6.68
CA PRO A 68 5.13 -6.29 -7.74
C PRO A 68 5.56 -5.75 -9.11
N ALA A 69 5.29 -6.49 -10.18
CA ALA A 69 5.62 -6.07 -11.54
C ALA A 69 4.75 -4.89 -11.99
N CYS A 70 5.22 -4.08 -12.95
CA CYS A 70 4.45 -2.95 -13.51
C CYS A 70 3.02 -3.36 -13.87
N GLY A 71 2.05 -2.61 -13.34
CA GLY A 71 0.63 -2.77 -13.62
C GLY A 71 0.04 -4.11 -13.17
N SER A 72 0.77 -4.90 -12.38
CA SER A 72 0.29 -6.19 -11.91
C SER A 72 -0.82 -6.04 -10.87
N ASN A 73 -1.79 -6.95 -10.93
CA ASN A 73 -2.77 -7.13 -9.86
C ASN A 73 -2.21 -8.18 -8.89
N VAL A 74 -1.88 -7.77 -7.66
CA VAL A 74 -1.45 -8.72 -6.63
C VAL A 74 -2.67 -9.29 -5.91
N THR A 75 -2.58 -10.50 -5.36
CA THR A 75 -3.69 -11.14 -4.64
C THR A 75 -3.73 -10.81 -3.14
N THR A 76 -2.88 -9.87 -2.70
CA THR A 76 -2.66 -9.54 -1.30
C THR A 76 -2.76 -8.04 -1.09
N VAL A 77 -3.16 -7.63 0.11
CA VAL A 77 -3.12 -6.23 0.55
C VAL A 77 -1.79 -5.86 1.23
N ALA A 78 -0.89 -6.82 1.42
CA ALA A 78 0.43 -6.60 2.02
C ALA A 78 1.54 -7.29 1.21
N PRO A 79 1.80 -6.85 -0.03
CA PRO A 79 2.73 -7.52 -0.92
C PRO A 79 4.17 -7.49 -0.39
N GLU A 80 4.94 -8.53 -0.74
CA GLU A 80 6.39 -8.49 -0.64
C GLU A 80 6.96 -7.66 -1.81
N LEU A 81 7.84 -6.72 -1.48
CA LEU A 81 8.53 -5.88 -2.45
C LEU A 81 9.90 -6.47 -2.73
N VAL A 82 10.24 -6.62 -4.00
CA VAL A 82 11.47 -7.27 -4.48
C VAL A 82 12.14 -6.40 -5.52
N TRP A 83 13.44 -6.16 -5.37
CA TRP A 83 14.23 -5.33 -6.29
C TRP A 83 15.66 -5.86 -6.42
N LEU A 84 16.35 -5.51 -7.50
CA LEU A 84 17.79 -5.68 -7.61
C LEU A 84 18.50 -4.51 -6.92
N ALA A 85 19.52 -4.85 -6.15
CA ALA A 85 20.35 -3.92 -5.41
C ALA A 85 21.10 -2.96 -6.35
N ALA A 86 21.20 -1.71 -5.91
CA ALA A 86 22.13 -0.70 -6.43
C ALA A 86 22.68 0.10 -5.24
N GLY A 87 23.97 0.39 -5.23
CA GLY A 87 24.63 0.92 -4.04
C GLY A 87 24.69 -0.07 -2.86
N THR A 88 25.27 0.36 -1.75
CA THR A 88 25.88 -0.60 -0.79
C THR A 88 25.27 -0.63 0.62
N TYR A 89 24.56 0.40 1.09
CA TYR A 89 24.41 0.52 2.56
C TYR A 89 22.98 0.64 3.09
N TRP A 90 22.08 1.42 2.49
CA TRP A 90 20.73 1.61 3.01
C TRP A 90 19.72 1.79 1.90
N TYR A 91 18.53 1.22 2.07
CA TYR A 91 17.42 1.40 1.15
C TYR A 91 16.24 2.06 1.85
N GLY A 92 15.58 2.96 1.13
CA GLY A 92 14.28 3.50 1.45
C GLY A 92 13.27 3.03 0.41
N VAL A 93 12.07 2.70 0.86
CA VAL A 93 10.95 2.34 -0.02
C VAL A 93 9.79 3.25 0.31
N ASP A 94 9.32 3.96 -0.71
CA ASP A 94 8.09 4.74 -0.62
C ASP A 94 6.99 4.01 -1.40
N ILE A 95 5.79 3.99 -0.84
CA ILE A 95 4.56 3.57 -1.50
C ILE A 95 3.57 4.73 -1.42
N ALA A 96 2.97 5.12 -2.53
CA ALA A 96 2.07 6.26 -2.64
C ALA A 96 0.84 5.92 -3.50
N THR A 97 -0.23 6.69 -3.34
CA THR A 97 -1.43 6.60 -4.20
C THR A 97 -1.31 7.42 -5.48
N ASP A 98 -0.24 8.22 -5.61
CA ASP A 98 0.08 9.01 -6.79
C ASP A 98 1.53 8.78 -7.25
N SER A 99 1.77 8.91 -8.56
CA SER A 99 3.11 8.74 -9.16
C SER A 99 4.11 9.82 -8.77
N SER A 100 3.64 10.95 -8.23
CA SER A 100 4.48 12.06 -7.77
C SER A 100 4.87 11.95 -6.30
N PHE A 101 4.42 10.91 -5.58
CA PHE A 101 4.70 10.66 -4.17
C PHE A 101 4.31 11.83 -3.25
N THR A 102 3.23 12.52 -3.59
CA THR A 102 2.65 13.58 -2.75
C THR A 102 1.74 13.01 -1.67
N GLN A 103 1.17 11.83 -1.90
CA GLN A 103 0.29 11.08 -1.01
C GLN A 103 0.94 9.74 -0.64
N VAL A 104 1.91 9.80 0.27
CA VAL A 104 2.64 8.61 0.73
C VAL A 104 1.76 7.78 1.66
N ALA A 105 1.48 6.54 1.25
CA ALA A 105 0.73 5.55 2.01
C ALA A 105 1.61 4.75 2.98
N ALA A 106 2.86 4.48 2.60
CA ALA A 106 3.82 3.76 3.44
C ALA A 106 5.25 4.21 3.15
N ARG A 107 6.07 4.25 4.21
CA ARG A 107 7.53 4.36 4.11
C ARG A 107 8.19 3.21 4.86
N ILE A 108 9.15 2.58 4.21
CA ILE A 108 9.88 1.43 4.75
C ILE A 108 11.37 1.72 4.64
N SER A 109 12.11 1.42 5.70
CA SER A 109 13.57 1.47 5.70
C SER A 109 14.08 0.08 6.07
N PRO A 110 14.09 -0.87 5.12
CA PRO A 110 14.56 -2.22 5.39
C PRO A 110 16.03 -2.17 5.85
N ARG A 111 16.32 -2.74 7.04
CA ARG A 111 17.70 -2.87 7.50
C ARG A 111 18.47 -3.82 6.57
N SER A 112 19.71 -3.47 6.29
CA SER A 112 20.60 -3.95 5.22
C SER A 112 21.15 -5.38 5.37
N TYR A 113 20.42 -6.29 6.03
CA TYR A 113 20.86 -7.69 6.19
C TYR A 113 20.62 -8.55 4.95
N LEU A 114 20.07 -7.96 3.88
CA LEU A 114 19.83 -8.67 2.63
C LEU A 114 21.15 -8.76 1.86
N THR A 115 21.70 -9.97 1.77
CA THR A 115 22.89 -10.28 0.97
C THR A 115 22.48 -10.72 -0.45
N GLY A 116 23.39 -10.63 -1.41
CA GLY A 116 23.14 -11.01 -2.81
C GLY A 116 22.78 -9.85 -3.74
N PRO A 117 22.41 -10.11 -5.00
CA PRO A 117 22.01 -9.08 -5.96
C PRO A 117 20.53 -8.68 -5.80
N GLU A 118 19.70 -9.54 -5.23
CA GLU A 118 18.28 -9.31 -5.02
C GLU A 118 18.00 -8.91 -3.56
N ARG A 119 17.00 -8.05 -3.37
CA ARG A 119 16.56 -7.52 -2.09
C ARG A 119 15.06 -7.73 -1.98
N ARG A 120 14.58 -8.10 -0.79
CA ARG A 120 13.17 -8.34 -0.50
C ARG A 120 12.79 -7.70 0.82
N THR A 121 11.62 -7.06 0.88
CA THR A 121 11.03 -6.65 2.16
C THR A 121 9.54 -6.93 2.17
N PRO A 122 9.00 -7.57 3.22
CA PRO A 122 7.57 -7.66 3.41
C PRO A 122 7.01 -6.30 3.82
N LEU A 123 5.79 -6.00 3.39
CA LEU A 123 5.02 -4.89 3.95
C LEU A 123 4.44 -5.32 5.30
N LEU A 124 4.71 -4.57 6.37
CA LEU A 124 4.26 -4.89 7.73
C LEU A 124 2.85 -4.35 8.05
N ILE A 125 2.22 -3.68 7.09
CA ILE A 125 0.89 -3.09 7.18
C ILE A 125 0.04 -3.55 6.00
N ASN A 126 -1.28 -3.46 6.12
CA ASN A 126 -2.17 -3.67 4.99
C ASN A 126 -2.40 -2.34 4.28
N LEU A 127 -2.33 -2.37 2.95
CA LEU A 127 -2.83 -1.33 2.07
C LEU A 127 -4.34 -1.48 1.90
N GLN A 128 -4.98 -0.48 1.29
CA GLN A 128 -6.40 -0.57 0.96
C GLN A 128 -6.59 -1.56 -0.22
N PRO A 129 -7.63 -2.42 -0.20
CA PRO A 129 -7.89 -3.38 -1.28
C PRO A 129 -8.39 -2.69 -2.55
N GLY A 130 -8.04 -3.24 -3.72
CA GLY A 130 -8.49 -2.76 -5.03
C GLY A 130 -7.94 -1.37 -5.42
N VAL A 131 -6.90 -0.89 -4.75
CA VAL A 131 -6.31 0.44 -4.98
C VAL A 131 -5.02 0.31 -5.76
N GLN A 132 -4.84 1.20 -6.75
CA GLN A 132 -3.58 1.34 -7.46
C GLN A 132 -2.57 2.12 -6.59
N TYR A 133 -1.41 1.53 -6.38
CA TYR A 133 -0.29 2.15 -5.69
C TYR A 133 0.91 2.27 -6.63
N TYR A 134 1.71 3.31 -6.36
CA TYR A 134 3.02 3.53 -6.95
C TYR A 134 4.07 3.27 -5.89
N TRP A 135 5.14 2.57 -6.26
CA TRP A 135 6.24 2.30 -5.34
C TRP A 135 7.57 2.58 -6.01
N ARG A 136 8.53 3.04 -5.21
CA ARG A 136 9.90 3.29 -5.64
C ARG A 136 10.86 2.85 -4.56
N VAL A 137 12.05 2.46 -4.98
CA VAL A 137 13.14 2.10 -4.08
C VAL A 137 14.30 3.02 -4.35
N GLY A 138 14.87 3.58 -3.29
CA GLY A 138 16.09 4.38 -3.38
C GLY A 138 17.15 3.80 -2.47
N TYR A 139 18.41 3.91 -2.87
CA TYR A 139 19.52 3.69 -1.96
C TYR A 139 20.04 5.03 -1.42
N GLU A 140 20.55 5.02 -0.20
CA GLU A 140 21.19 6.18 0.40
C GLU A 140 22.60 6.33 -0.16
N ALA A 141 22.85 7.39 -0.93
CA ALA A 141 24.16 7.69 -1.50
C ALA A 141 25.04 8.47 -0.51
N THR A 142 24.42 9.38 0.23
CA THR A 142 25.02 10.10 1.37
C THR A 142 23.98 10.20 2.48
N PRO A 143 24.38 10.39 3.75
CA PRO A 143 23.42 10.45 4.87
C PRO A 143 22.28 11.44 4.60
N GLY A 144 21.05 10.93 4.52
CA GLY A 144 19.84 11.71 4.22
C GLY A 144 19.54 11.96 2.73
N SER A 145 20.38 11.50 1.81
CA SER A 145 20.20 11.67 0.37
C SER A 145 20.00 10.32 -0.33
N PHE A 146 18.83 10.17 -0.94
CA PHE A 146 18.43 8.95 -1.65
C PHE A 146 18.46 9.15 -3.16
N VAL A 147 19.04 8.18 -3.86
CA VAL A 147 18.94 8.06 -5.31
C VAL A 147 17.84 7.06 -5.61
N TRP A 148 16.71 7.57 -6.10
CA TRP A 148 15.48 6.81 -6.31
C TRP A 148 15.41 6.15 -7.69
N SER A 149 14.82 4.96 -7.74
CA SER A 149 14.37 4.34 -8.99
C SER A 149 13.25 5.14 -9.66
N LEU A 150 12.99 4.86 -10.93
CA LEU A 150 11.67 5.18 -11.50
C LEU A 150 10.59 4.40 -10.73
N PRO A 151 9.41 5.02 -10.51
CA PRO A 151 8.35 4.34 -9.81
C PRO A 151 7.66 3.32 -10.71
N GLU A 152 7.29 2.19 -10.12
CA GLU A 152 6.42 1.20 -10.73
C GLU A 152 5.05 1.22 -10.06
N SER A 153 4.04 0.69 -10.73
CA SER A 153 2.69 0.61 -10.16
C SER A 153 2.20 -0.81 -10.04
N PHE A 154 1.30 -1.04 -9.08
CA PHE A 154 0.55 -2.29 -8.93
C PHE A 154 -0.82 -1.98 -8.33
N VAL A 155 -1.74 -2.94 -8.43
CA VAL A 155 -3.07 -2.85 -7.82
C VAL A 155 -3.18 -3.92 -6.74
N THR A 156 -3.59 -3.52 -5.55
CA THR A 156 -3.84 -4.45 -4.45
C THR A 156 -5.05 -5.33 -4.74
N GLY A 157 -4.98 -6.58 -4.29
CA GLY A 157 -6.07 -7.52 -4.47
C GLY A 157 -7.26 -7.24 -3.55
N ASP A 158 -8.30 -8.04 -3.72
CA ASP A 158 -9.40 -8.09 -2.77
C ASP A 158 -8.90 -8.56 -1.39
N MET A 159 -9.48 -7.99 -0.35
CA MET A 159 -9.20 -8.40 1.02
C MET A 159 -9.90 -9.72 1.29
N GLY A 160 -9.18 -10.83 1.09
CA GLY A 160 -9.65 -12.17 1.49
C GLY A 160 -9.76 -12.32 3.02
N ASP A 161 -10.16 -13.50 3.46
CA ASP A 161 -10.26 -13.81 4.90
C ASP A 161 -8.89 -13.69 5.56
N LEU A 162 -8.75 -12.75 6.48
CA LEU A 162 -7.54 -12.56 7.25
C LEU A 162 -7.49 -13.49 8.47
N PRO A 163 -6.31 -13.86 8.96
CA PRO A 163 -6.18 -14.56 10.23
C PRO A 163 -6.81 -13.73 11.37
N ARG A 164 -7.38 -14.40 12.36
CA ARG A 164 -7.75 -13.74 13.62
C ARG A 164 -6.51 -13.27 14.38
N ALA A 165 -6.70 -12.48 15.43
CA ALA A 165 -5.63 -12.17 16.36
C ALA A 165 -5.17 -13.44 17.10
N PRO A 166 -3.85 -13.73 17.18
CA PRO A 166 -3.34 -14.82 18.01
C PRO A 166 -3.58 -14.58 19.50
N MET A 167 -3.87 -15.64 20.26
CA MET A 167 -3.86 -15.58 21.72
C MET A 167 -2.43 -15.71 22.23
N LEU A 168 -1.96 -14.76 23.04
CA LEU A 168 -0.62 -14.81 23.61
C LEU A 168 -0.56 -15.77 24.80
N VAL A 169 0.51 -16.56 24.91
CA VAL A 169 0.64 -17.66 25.89
C VAL A 169 1.72 -17.36 26.92
N LEU A 170 3.00 -17.29 26.52
CA LEU A 170 4.11 -16.95 27.41
C LEU A 170 4.92 -15.75 26.92
N PRO A 171 5.51 -14.96 27.82
CA PRO A 171 5.33 -15.01 29.29
C PRO A 171 3.95 -14.47 29.69
N GLU A 172 3.34 -15.02 30.75
CA GLU A 172 2.08 -14.52 31.30
C GLU A 172 2.16 -13.01 31.64
N SER A 173 1.05 -12.29 31.51
CA SER A 173 1.05 -10.83 31.64
C SER A 173 1.55 -10.36 33.00
N GLY A 174 2.54 -9.48 33.00
CA GLY A 174 3.15 -8.93 34.21
C GLY A 174 4.25 -9.81 34.82
N THR A 175 4.60 -10.94 34.20
CA THR A 175 5.64 -11.84 34.70
C THR A 175 7.02 -11.22 34.59
N THR A 176 7.85 -11.47 35.62
CA THR A 176 9.28 -11.14 35.60
C THR A 176 10.07 -12.23 34.90
N VAL A 177 10.80 -11.86 33.84
CA VAL A 177 11.72 -12.74 33.11
C VAL A 177 13.16 -12.47 33.52
N TYR A 178 13.96 -13.54 33.62
CA TYR A 178 15.36 -13.47 34.03
C TYR A 178 16.36 -13.54 32.86
N SER A 179 15.87 -13.75 31.64
CA SER A 179 16.67 -13.61 30.43
C SER A 179 16.42 -12.25 29.80
N LEU A 180 17.49 -11.60 29.32
CA LEU A 180 17.40 -10.39 28.50
C LEU A 180 16.98 -10.71 27.06
N LYS A 181 16.94 -11.99 26.66
CA LYS A 181 16.38 -12.44 25.39
C LYS A 181 15.16 -13.33 25.66
N PRO A 182 14.06 -12.78 26.18
CA PRO A 182 12.93 -13.60 26.58
C PRO A 182 12.37 -14.40 25.40
N HIS A 183 11.90 -15.60 25.72
CA HIS A 183 11.16 -16.46 24.82
C HIS A 183 9.67 -16.09 24.87
N LEU A 184 9.10 -15.74 23.73
CA LEU A 184 7.70 -15.34 23.57
C LEU A 184 6.96 -16.45 22.81
N THR A 185 5.77 -16.84 23.26
CA THR A 185 4.93 -17.84 22.59
C THR A 185 3.48 -17.41 22.50
N TRP A 186 2.80 -17.86 21.45
CA TRP A 186 1.39 -17.56 21.20
C TRP A 186 0.71 -18.74 20.50
N GLU A 187 -0.60 -18.66 20.35
CA GLU A 187 -1.41 -19.65 19.65
C GLU A 187 -1.03 -19.73 18.17
N GLN A 188 -0.81 -20.95 17.68
CA GLN A 188 -0.68 -21.21 16.25
C GLN A 188 -2.03 -21.09 15.55
N LEU A 189 -2.11 -20.25 14.52
CA LEU A 189 -3.30 -20.09 13.71
C LEU A 189 -3.21 -20.89 12.40
N ALA A 190 -4.29 -21.57 12.05
CA ALA A 190 -4.38 -22.29 10.78
C ALA A 190 -4.31 -21.32 9.59
N GLY A 191 -3.50 -21.65 8.58
CA GLY A 191 -3.30 -20.83 7.39
C GLY A 191 -2.41 -19.60 7.59
N ALA A 192 -1.91 -19.36 8.81
CA ALA A 192 -0.92 -18.32 9.04
C ALA A 192 0.46 -18.75 8.51
N ASP A 193 1.10 -17.88 7.73
CA ASP A 193 2.42 -18.12 7.12
C ASP A 193 3.54 -17.31 7.78
N MET A 194 3.17 -16.29 8.54
CA MET A 194 4.10 -15.38 9.22
C MET A 194 3.42 -14.71 10.41
N TYR A 195 4.19 -14.37 11.44
CA TYR A 195 3.77 -13.56 12.57
C TYR A 195 4.64 -12.32 12.67
N LEU A 196 4.03 -11.18 13.00
CA LEU A 196 4.73 -9.96 13.36
C LEU A 196 4.60 -9.76 14.86
N VAL A 197 5.73 -9.84 15.56
CA VAL A 197 5.84 -9.46 16.96
C VAL A 197 6.25 -8.00 17.01
N THR A 198 5.43 -7.19 17.69
CA THR A 198 5.74 -5.79 17.93
C THR A 198 6.01 -5.59 19.42
N LEU A 199 7.19 -5.08 19.75
CA LEU A 199 7.68 -4.87 21.11
C LEU A 199 7.91 -3.37 21.37
N GLY A 200 7.50 -2.90 22.54
CA GLY A 200 7.66 -1.53 23.00
C GLY A 200 8.11 -1.45 24.45
N VAL A 201 8.80 -0.36 24.80
CA VAL A 201 9.28 -0.12 26.18
C VAL A 201 8.26 0.76 26.91
N ASN A 202 7.94 0.42 28.15
CA ASN A 202 7.04 1.18 29.03
C ASN A 202 5.64 1.46 28.46
N GLY A 203 5.11 0.57 27.59
CA GLY A 203 3.75 0.67 27.05
C GLY A 203 3.46 1.82 26.09
N ASN A 204 4.42 2.73 25.85
CA ASN A 204 4.15 4.02 25.21
C ASN A 204 4.71 4.16 23.79
N SER A 205 5.63 3.29 23.36
CA SER A 205 6.11 3.27 21.97
C SER A 205 6.52 1.87 21.55
N PHE A 206 5.78 1.32 20.60
CA PHE A 206 6.12 0.09 19.90
C PHE A 206 7.17 0.41 18.83
N THR A 207 8.42 0.01 19.09
CA THR A 207 9.57 0.44 18.27
C THR A 207 10.22 -0.72 17.54
N TYR A 208 10.05 -1.95 18.03
CA TYR A 208 10.68 -3.13 17.45
C TYR A 208 9.65 -3.99 16.75
N ASN A 209 9.93 -4.31 15.49
CA ASN A 209 9.13 -5.20 14.65
C ASN A 209 10.00 -6.41 14.31
N ILE A 210 9.54 -7.60 14.69
CA ILE A 210 10.29 -8.84 14.52
C ILE A 210 9.35 -9.85 13.87
N LEU A 211 9.78 -10.42 12.75
CA LEU A 211 9.02 -11.44 12.04
C LEU A 211 9.40 -12.83 12.57
N SER A 212 8.41 -13.71 12.74
CA SER A 212 8.63 -15.12 13.04
C SER A 212 7.75 -16.00 12.13
N PRO A 213 8.32 -17.03 11.48
CA PRO A 213 7.53 -18.02 10.74
C PRO A 213 6.88 -19.07 11.65
N TYR A 214 7.20 -19.06 12.95
CA TYR A 214 6.72 -20.00 13.95
C TYR A 214 5.86 -19.28 15.01
N PRO A 215 5.01 -20.00 15.77
CA PRO A 215 4.19 -19.41 16.85
C PRO A 215 4.99 -19.08 18.12
N GLU A 216 6.28 -18.80 17.95
CA GLU A 216 7.25 -18.52 19.01
C GLU A 216 8.35 -17.60 18.49
N LEU A 217 9.03 -16.90 19.41
CA LEU A 217 10.17 -16.05 19.11
C LEU A 217 11.07 -15.88 20.33
N ASN A 218 12.37 -16.15 20.16
CA ASN A 218 13.40 -15.62 21.06
C ASN A 218 13.74 -14.20 20.61
N VAL A 219 13.64 -13.22 21.51
CA VAL A 219 13.98 -11.84 21.16
C VAL A 219 15.44 -11.79 20.69
N PRO A 220 15.72 -11.29 19.46
CA PRO A 220 17.03 -11.48 18.82
C PRO A 220 18.12 -10.54 19.36
N PHE A 221 17.78 -9.63 20.27
CA PHE A 221 18.68 -8.69 20.90
C PHE A 221 18.40 -8.61 22.41
N PRO A 222 19.41 -8.30 23.23
CA PRO A 222 19.20 -8.16 24.65
C PRO A 222 18.33 -6.93 24.96
N LEU A 223 17.27 -7.16 25.72
CA LEU A 223 16.48 -6.13 26.36
C LEU A 223 17.25 -5.48 27.50
N LEU A 224 16.79 -4.31 27.95
CA LEU A 224 17.35 -3.63 29.11
C LEU A 224 16.79 -4.24 30.39
N ALA A 225 17.65 -4.52 31.37
CA ALA A 225 17.26 -5.02 32.68
C ALA A 225 16.39 -4.01 33.46
N GLY A 226 15.49 -4.50 34.31
CA GLY A 226 14.65 -3.68 35.19
C GLY A 226 13.61 -2.83 34.44
N ARG A 227 13.15 -3.27 33.26
CA ARG A 227 12.20 -2.54 32.42
C ARG A 227 10.92 -3.34 32.17
N THR A 228 9.81 -2.63 32.05
CA THR A 228 8.55 -3.21 31.57
C THR A 228 8.48 -3.06 30.06
N TYR A 229 8.21 -4.17 29.39
CA TYR A 229 7.98 -4.24 27.96
C TYR A 229 6.53 -4.60 27.68
N ALA A 230 5.96 -3.94 26.68
CA ALA A 230 4.67 -4.28 26.11
C ALA A 230 4.92 -4.99 24.78
N TRP A 231 4.24 -6.11 24.53
CA TRP A 231 4.34 -6.83 23.28
C TRP A 231 2.97 -7.28 22.80
N ARG A 232 2.85 -7.42 21.48
CA ARG A 232 1.65 -7.94 20.81
C ARG A 232 2.07 -8.65 19.53
N VAL A 233 1.18 -9.51 19.03
CA VAL A 233 1.43 -10.31 17.84
C VAL A 233 0.24 -10.21 16.89
N LYS A 234 0.49 -10.13 15.60
CA LYS A 234 -0.50 -10.39 14.55
C LYS A 234 0.00 -11.44 13.58
N ALA A 235 -0.93 -12.19 13.01
CA ALA A 235 -0.64 -13.22 12.02
C ALA A 235 -0.89 -12.71 10.60
N ARG A 236 -0.19 -13.31 9.62
CA ARG A 236 -0.34 -13.08 8.19
C ARG A 236 -0.76 -14.35 7.49
N ASN A 237 -1.51 -14.23 6.40
CA ASN A 237 -1.69 -15.28 5.40
C ASN A 237 -1.47 -14.71 3.99
N ALA A 238 -1.82 -15.48 2.96
CA ALA A 238 -1.70 -15.06 1.56
C ALA A 238 -2.46 -13.76 1.22
N SER A 239 -3.53 -13.42 1.95
CA SER A 239 -4.33 -12.22 1.72
C SER A 239 -3.77 -10.99 2.44
N GLY A 240 -3.21 -11.13 3.64
CA GLY A 240 -2.61 -10.01 4.38
C GLY A 240 -2.48 -10.26 5.88
N TRP A 241 -2.34 -9.17 6.64
CA TRP A 241 -2.20 -9.20 8.11
C TRP A 241 -3.53 -9.12 8.83
N GLY A 242 -3.78 -10.04 9.76
CA GLY A 242 -4.86 -9.97 10.72
C GLY A 242 -4.71 -8.83 11.75
N PRO A 243 -5.69 -8.67 12.66
CA PRO A 243 -5.60 -7.72 13.76
C PRO A 243 -4.52 -8.12 14.77
N ASP A 244 -4.02 -7.12 15.52
CA ASP A 244 -3.14 -7.34 16.66
C ASP A 244 -3.86 -8.08 17.79
N SER A 245 -3.11 -8.93 18.49
CA SER A 245 -3.50 -9.49 19.79
C SER A 245 -3.73 -8.39 20.82
N THR A 246 -4.35 -8.77 21.94
CA THR A 246 -4.26 -7.95 23.16
C THR A 246 -2.79 -7.76 23.53
N VAL A 247 -2.48 -6.59 24.09
CA VAL A 247 -1.13 -6.28 24.57
C VAL A 247 -0.86 -7.07 25.85
N GLN A 248 0.31 -7.69 25.91
CA GLN A 248 0.82 -8.36 27.09
C GLN A 248 2.06 -7.65 27.62
N LEU A 249 2.22 -7.68 28.94
CA LEU A 249 3.35 -7.07 29.62
C LEU A 249 4.33 -8.13 30.09
N LEU A 250 5.62 -7.81 30.03
CA LEU A 250 6.67 -8.57 30.69
C LEU A 250 7.63 -7.61 31.38
N VAL A 251 8.28 -8.05 32.45
CA VAL A 251 9.25 -7.25 33.20
C VAL A 251 10.61 -7.97 33.14
N THR A 252 11.65 -7.31 32.67
CA THR A 252 13.01 -7.85 32.77
C THR A 252 13.52 -7.67 34.20
N ALA A 253 14.03 -8.72 34.83
CA ALA A 253 14.61 -8.62 36.17
C ALA A 253 15.84 -7.70 36.17
N GLN A 254 16.14 -7.04 37.30
CA GLN A 254 17.35 -6.21 37.43
C GLN A 254 18.65 -7.05 37.32
N ASN A 255 18.59 -8.31 37.72
CA ASN A 255 19.68 -9.29 37.64
C ASN A 255 19.56 -10.21 36.42
N ALA A 256 18.74 -9.84 35.42
CA ALA A 256 18.59 -10.64 34.22
C ALA A 256 19.89 -10.69 33.41
N MET A 257 20.19 -11.83 32.80
CA MET A 257 21.41 -12.03 32.01
C MET A 257 21.10 -12.15 30.52
N ALA A 258 22.04 -11.71 29.69
CA ALA A 258 21.99 -11.99 28.26
C ALA A 258 22.56 -13.40 28.04
N ASP A 259 21.67 -14.38 27.85
CA ASP A 259 22.07 -15.70 27.38
C ASP A 259 22.63 -15.64 25.94
#